data_AF-A0A353FKM9-F1
#
_entry.id   AF-A0A353FKM9-F1
#
_cell.length_a   1.000
_cell.length_b   1.000
_cell.length_c   1.000
_cell.angle_alpha   90.00
_cell.angle_beta   90.00
_cell.angle_gamma   90.00
#
_symmetry.space_group_name_H-M   'P 1'
#
loop_
_entity.id
_entity.type
_entity.pdbx_description
1 polymer ?
#
loop_
_entity_poly.entity_id
_entity_poly.type
_entity_poly.pdbx_seq_one_letter_code
_entity_poly.pdbx_strand_id
1 'polypeptide(L)'
;MTVHPDSGSIAGSVAALCVLTFWAIARLSSQSTAPPLPEPASAVPLGLADTEPLAAPTPQDFRSSWEKDPRWDAAWELGEAAQVRLKKLWAWQDREGGDPFYFRSETKLAQEQLGKALELFDDLEADFGTSSGAGAEIRRAKSRFSRALADTRSKGGP
;
A
#
# COMPACT_ATOMS: atom_id res chain seq x y z
N MET A 1 -42.35 18.35 20.47
CA MET A 1 -41.61 18.42 19.20
C MET A 1 -40.22 18.94 19.51
N THR A 2 -39.24 18.04 19.60
CA THR A 2 -37.84 18.36 19.86
C THR A 2 -37.03 17.67 18.78
N VAL A 3 -36.44 18.47 17.90
CA VAL A 3 -35.56 18.02 16.82
C VAL A 3 -34.16 17.88 17.42
N HIS A 4 -33.66 16.64 17.48
CA HIS A 4 -32.25 16.37 17.70
C HIS A 4 -31.52 16.45 16.35
N PRO A 5 -30.44 17.26 16.21
CA PRO A 5 -29.54 17.13 15.09
C PRO A 5 -28.55 15.97 15.35
N ASP A 6 -28.54 14.99 14.45
CA ASP A 6 -27.52 13.94 14.35
C ASP A 6 -26.15 14.56 14.02
N SER A 7 -25.27 14.61 15.01
CA SER A 7 -23.85 15.02 14.88
C SER A 7 -22.92 13.83 14.64
N GLY A 8 -23.33 12.87 13.81
CA GLY A 8 -22.56 11.64 13.57
C GLY A 8 -21.72 11.60 12.29
N SER A 9 -21.92 12.53 11.35
CA SER A 9 -21.51 12.30 9.95
C SER A 9 -20.32 13.12 9.42
N ILE A 10 -19.60 13.87 10.26
CA ILE A 10 -18.54 14.78 9.79
C ILE A 10 -17.12 14.28 10.16
N ALA A 11 -16.98 13.39 11.16
CA ALA A 11 -15.66 12.94 11.61
C ALA A 11 -14.93 12.02 10.60
N GLY A 12 -15.67 11.28 9.76
CA GLY A 12 -15.06 10.38 8.76
C GLY A 12 -14.52 11.07 7.51
N SER A 13 -15.11 12.20 7.10
CA SER A 13 -14.75 12.87 5.84
C SER A 13 -13.50 13.76 5.93
N VAL A 14 -13.17 14.28 7.11
CA VAL A 14 -12.00 15.15 7.28
C VAL A 14 -10.70 14.33 7.22
N ALA A 15 -10.69 13.10 7.77
CA ALA A 15 -9.53 12.23 7.74
C ALA A 15 -9.15 11.79 6.31
N ALA A 16 -10.14 11.49 5.47
CA ALA A 16 -9.91 11.11 4.07
C ALA A 16 -9.33 12.26 3.23
N LEU A 17 -9.73 13.50 3.49
CA LEU A 17 -9.19 14.68 2.82
C LEU A 17 -7.74 14.97 3.22
N CYS A 18 -7.35 14.72 4.48
CA CYS A 18 -5.96 14.90 4.94
C CYS A 18 -4.98 13.91 4.29
N VAL A 19 -5.40 12.64 4.08
CA VAL A 19 -4.54 11.65 3.42
C VAL A 19 -4.33 11.99 1.94
N LEU A 20 -5.38 12.48 1.26
CA LEU A 20 -5.29 12.87 -0.16
C LEU A 20 -4.46 14.14 -0.39
N THR A 21 -4.53 15.14 0.50
CA THR A 21 -3.70 16.36 0.38
C THR A 21 -2.23 16.08 0.66
N PHE A 22 -1.92 15.20 1.61
CA PHE A 22 -0.53 14.81 1.89
C PHE A 22 0.11 14.08 0.69
N TRP A 23 -0.67 13.24 -0.02
CA TRP A 23 -0.22 12.56 -1.23
C TRP A 23 0.00 13.51 -2.41
N ALA A 24 -0.84 14.56 -2.55
CA ALA A 24 -0.70 15.55 -3.62
C ALA A 24 0.52 16.47 -3.43
N ILE A 25 0.84 16.86 -2.20
CA ILE A 25 1.99 17.73 -1.91
C ILE A 25 3.31 16.97 -2.08
N ALA A 26 3.38 15.71 -1.61
CA ALA A 26 4.56 14.87 -1.77
C ALA A 26 4.93 14.66 -3.25
N ARG A 27 3.92 14.59 -4.15
CA ARG A 27 4.15 14.42 -5.60
C ARG A 27 4.62 15.69 -6.30
N LEU A 28 4.32 16.88 -5.76
CA LEU A 28 4.70 18.16 -6.37
C LEU A 28 6.13 18.59 -5.99
N SER A 29 6.61 18.21 -4.80
CA SER A 29 7.97 18.51 -4.35
C SER A 29 9.06 17.72 -5.10
N SER A 30 8.72 16.58 -5.69
CA SER A 30 9.67 15.74 -6.44
C SER A 30 9.96 16.22 -7.86
N GLN A 31 9.37 17.32 -8.34
CA GLN A 31 9.58 17.81 -9.72
C GLN A 31 10.42 19.10 -9.85
N SER A 32 10.91 19.68 -8.76
CA SER A 32 11.82 20.83 -8.86
C SER A 32 13.28 20.41 -8.71
N THR A 33 13.89 19.98 -9.82
CA THR A 33 15.33 20.21 -10.04
C THR A 33 15.54 20.47 -11.53
N ALA A 34 15.50 21.75 -11.88
CA ALA A 34 15.99 22.26 -13.16
C ALA A 34 17.49 22.60 -13.04
N PRO A 35 18.24 22.56 -14.15
CA PRO A 35 19.68 22.26 -14.17
C PRO A 35 20.56 23.50 -13.92
N PRO A 36 21.78 23.34 -13.37
CA PRO A 36 22.78 24.40 -13.44
C PRO A 36 23.42 24.44 -14.84
N LEU A 37 23.27 25.56 -15.53
CA LEU A 37 23.96 25.93 -16.77
C LEU A 37 25.12 26.90 -16.42
N PRO A 38 26.08 27.12 -17.33
CA PRO A 38 27.43 26.57 -17.37
C PRO A 38 28.50 27.44 -16.68
N GLU A 39 29.64 26.79 -16.43
CA GLU A 39 30.93 27.28 -15.94
C GLU A 39 31.44 28.60 -16.58
N PRO A 40 32.20 29.40 -15.83
CA PRO A 40 33.44 29.93 -16.38
C PRO A 40 34.66 29.61 -15.49
N ALA A 41 35.74 29.23 -16.18
CA ALA A 41 37.03 28.82 -15.66
C ALA A 41 37.68 29.79 -14.67
N SER A 42 38.44 29.26 -13.70
CA SER A 42 39.92 29.32 -13.68
C SER A 42 40.52 29.18 -12.28
N ALA A 43 41.68 28.51 -12.23
CA ALA A 43 42.72 28.46 -11.19
C ALA A 43 42.58 27.47 -10.00
N VAL A 44 43.39 26.39 -10.05
CA VAL A 44 43.84 25.56 -8.91
C VAL A 44 44.92 26.34 -8.12
N PRO A 45 45.18 26.10 -6.82
CA PRO A 45 46.03 24.96 -6.41
C PRO A 45 45.69 24.29 -5.06
N LEU A 46 45.98 22.97 -4.98
CA LEU A 46 46.40 22.18 -3.81
C LEU A 46 45.88 22.55 -2.41
N GLY A 47 44.86 21.82 -1.96
CA GLY A 47 44.49 21.67 -0.55
C GLY A 47 44.22 20.21 -0.24
N LEU A 48 45.09 19.62 0.58
CA LEU A 48 45.02 18.26 1.11
C LEU A 48 43.72 18.12 1.94
N ALA A 49 42.65 17.62 1.33
CA ALA A 49 41.44 17.25 2.05
C ALA A 49 41.20 15.76 1.80
N ASP A 50 41.48 14.97 2.85
CA ASP A 50 40.92 13.65 3.09
C ASP A 50 39.45 13.67 2.69
N THR A 51 39.16 13.24 1.46
CA THR A 51 37.81 12.97 1.03
C THR A 51 37.67 11.48 1.24
N GLU A 52 37.22 11.11 2.44
CA GLU A 52 36.64 9.82 2.74
C GLU A 52 35.82 9.41 1.51
N PRO A 53 36.09 8.26 0.87
CA PRO A 53 35.35 7.90 -0.33
C PRO A 53 33.90 7.77 0.11
N LEU A 54 33.04 8.72 -0.28
CA LEU A 54 31.60 8.56 -0.18
C LEU A 54 31.31 7.24 -0.86
N ALA A 55 31.09 6.20 -0.05
CA ALA A 55 30.73 4.90 -0.53
C ALA A 55 29.48 5.13 -1.36
N ALA A 56 29.60 4.95 -2.68
CA ALA A 56 28.45 4.93 -3.56
C ALA A 56 27.43 3.99 -2.91
N PRO A 57 26.16 4.39 -2.72
CA PRO A 57 25.17 3.54 -2.09
C PRO A 57 25.22 2.21 -2.81
N THR A 58 25.65 1.18 -2.07
CA THR A 58 25.91 -0.11 -2.66
C THR A 58 24.59 -0.62 -3.21
N PRO A 59 24.54 -1.24 -4.40
CA PRO A 59 23.31 -1.85 -4.92
C PRO A 59 22.65 -2.87 -3.95
N GLN A 60 23.37 -3.31 -2.90
CA GLN A 60 22.85 -4.13 -1.81
C GLN A 60 21.92 -3.39 -0.84
N ASP A 61 22.01 -2.06 -0.70
CA ASP A 61 21.16 -1.29 0.21
C ASP A 61 19.69 -1.33 -0.24
N PHE A 62 19.44 -1.40 -1.56
CA PHE A 62 18.11 -1.61 -2.14
C PHE A 62 17.56 -3.04 -1.96
N ARG A 63 18.43 -4.04 -1.82
CA ARG A 63 18.00 -5.45 -1.61
C ARG A 63 17.55 -5.72 -0.18
N SER A 64 17.91 -4.82 0.74
CA SER A 64 17.59 -4.90 2.17
C SER A 64 16.38 -4.03 2.55
N SER A 65 15.80 -3.29 1.59
CA SER A 65 14.77 -2.27 1.83
C SER A 65 13.35 -2.69 1.47
N TRP A 66 13.11 -3.92 1.03
CA TRP A 66 11.77 -4.37 0.60
C TRP A 66 10.74 -4.32 1.74
N GLU A 67 11.17 -4.55 2.99
CA GLU A 67 10.33 -4.40 4.19
C GLU A 67 9.95 -2.94 4.47
N LYS A 68 10.71 -1.98 3.93
CA LYS A 68 10.44 -0.54 4.03
C LYS A 68 9.71 -0.02 2.79
N ASP A 69 9.40 -0.89 1.82
CA ASP A 69 8.63 -0.49 0.66
C ASP A 69 7.19 -0.23 1.10
N PRO A 70 6.65 0.99 0.90
CA PRO A 70 5.30 1.33 1.35
C PRO A 70 4.22 0.48 0.67
N ARG A 71 4.51 -0.16 -0.48
CA ARG A 71 3.59 -1.10 -1.12
C ARG A 71 3.39 -2.36 -0.31
N TRP A 72 4.40 -2.80 0.44
CA TRP A 72 4.30 -3.98 1.30
C TRP A 72 3.25 -3.77 2.39
N ASP A 73 3.40 -2.69 3.15
CA ASP A 73 2.46 -2.33 4.23
C ASP A 73 1.05 -2.08 3.66
N ALA A 74 0.94 -1.35 2.55
CA ALA A 74 -0.34 -1.08 1.91
C ALA A 74 -1.04 -2.38 1.43
N ALA A 75 -0.30 -3.30 0.81
CA ALA A 75 -0.84 -4.58 0.37
C ALA A 75 -1.31 -5.43 1.55
N TRP A 76 -0.52 -5.45 2.63
CA TRP A 76 -0.84 -6.19 3.84
C TRP A 76 -2.08 -5.65 4.55
N GLU A 77 -2.14 -4.33 4.76
CA GLU A 77 -3.27 -3.67 5.40
C GLU A 77 -4.56 -3.85 4.59
N LEU A 78 -4.51 -3.67 3.26
CA LEU A 78 -5.67 -3.92 2.39
C LEU A 78 -6.14 -5.37 2.48
N GLY A 79 -5.20 -6.32 2.44
CA GLY A 79 -5.50 -7.74 2.51
C GLY A 79 -6.15 -8.14 3.84
N GLU A 80 -5.58 -7.71 4.97
CA GLU A 80 -6.12 -8.00 6.30
C GLU A 80 -7.47 -7.31 6.54
N ALA A 81 -7.60 -6.04 6.16
CA ALA A 81 -8.86 -5.30 6.29
C ALA A 81 -10.00 -5.99 5.52
N ALA A 82 -9.72 -6.45 4.29
CA ALA A 82 -10.67 -7.18 3.48
C ALA A 82 -11.05 -8.54 4.10
N GLN A 83 -10.07 -9.29 4.63
CA GLN A 83 -10.36 -10.56 5.33
C GLN A 83 -11.21 -10.35 6.59
N VAL A 84 -10.90 -9.35 7.39
CA VAL A 84 -11.67 -9.01 8.59
C VAL A 84 -13.09 -8.60 8.21
N ARG A 85 -13.24 -7.79 7.16
CA ARG A 85 -14.55 -7.38 6.63
C ARG A 85 -15.37 -8.61 6.21
N LEU A 86 -14.78 -9.52 5.43
CA LEU A 86 -15.45 -10.75 4.99
C LEU A 86 -15.87 -11.62 6.17
N LYS A 87 -14.98 -11.87 7.13
CA LYS A 87 -15.31 -12.68 8.32
C LYS A 87 -16.48 -12.09 9.11
N LYS A 88 -16.48 -10.76 9.30
CA LYS A 88 -17.59 -10.06 9.96
C LYS A 88 -18.89 -10.17 9.18
N LEU A 89 -18.82 -10.01 7.86
CA LEU A 89 -19.97 -10.06 6.97
C LEU A 89 -20.62 -11.45 6.95
N TRP A 90 -19.83 -12.51 6.82
CA TRP A 90 -20.32 -13.89 6.93
C TRP A 90 -20.92 -14.19 8.30
N ALA A 91 -20.24 -13.80 9.38
CA ALA A 91 -20.77 -14.00 10.73
C ALA A 91 -22.07 -13.20 10.99
N TRP A 92 -22.27 -12.08 10.32
CA TRP A 92 -23.52 -11.32 10.37
C TRP A 92 -24.62 -12.02 9.57
N GLN A 93 -24.33 -12.47 8.35
CA GLN A 93 -25.27 -13.23 7.52
C GLN A 93 -25.75 -14.51 8.21
N ASP A 94 -24.84 -15.28 8.81
CA ASP A 94 -25.17 -16.53 9.50
C ASP A 94 -26.05 -16.30 10.74
N ARG A 95 -25.89 -15.16 11.43
CA ARG A 95 -26.62 -14.84 12.67
C ARG A 95 -27.97 -14.18 12.43
N GLU A 96 -28.05 -13.28 11.45
CA GLU A 96 -29.19 -12.39 11.25
C GLU A 96 -29.89 -12.63 9.90
N GLY A 97 -29.40 -13.57 9.09
CA GLY A 97 -29.83 -13.78 7.70
C GLY A 97 -29.30 -12.73 6.73
N GLY A 98 -29.12 -11.50 7.22
CA GLY A 98 -28.57 -10.35 6.51
C GLY A 98 -29.47 -9.86 5.36
N ASP A 99 -29.27 -8.61 4.93
CA ASP A 99 -29.78 -8.13 3.64
C ASP A 99 -28.94 -8.74 2.50
N PRO A 100 -29.54 -9.52 1.57
CA PRO A 100 -28.82 -10.12 0.45
C PRO A 100 -28.12 -9.10 -0.46
N PHE A 101 -28.67 -7.89 -0.61
CA PHE A 101 -28.08 -6.86 -1.48
C PHE A 101 -26.83 -6.28 -0.83
N TYR A 102 -26.92 -5.84 0.42
CA TYR A 102 -25.77 -5.40 1.20
C TYR A 102 -24.69 -6.47 1.30
N PHE A 103 -25.07 -7.72 1.56
CA PHE A 103 -24.14 -8.84 1.64
C PHE A 103 -23.35 -9.01 0.33
N ARG A 104 -24.03 -9.00 -0.82
CA ARG A 104 -23.37 -9.11 -2.12
C ARG A 104 -22.47 -7.92 -2.42
N SER A 105 -22.91 -6.70 -2.14
CA SER A 105 -22.11 -5.50 -2.40
C SER A 105 -20.85 -5.45 -1.55
N GLU A 106 -20.96 -5.77 -0.26
CA GLU A 106 -19.81 -5.77 0.66
C GLU A 106 -18.85 -6.92 0.38
N THR A 107 -19.37 -8.10 0.00
CA THR A 107 -18.53 -9.22 -0.45
C THR A 107 -17.74 -8.82 -1.68
N LYS A 108 -18.38 -8.19 -2.68
CA LYS A 108 -17.71 -7.72 -3.89
C LYS A 108 -16.62 -6.68 -3.57
N LEU A 109 -16.91 -5.71 -2.71
CA LEU A 109 -15.94 -4.70 -2.31
C LEU A 109 -14.72 -5.32 -1.62
N ALA A 110 -14.94 -6.28 -0.71
CA ALA A 110 -13.83 -6.97 -0.05
C ALA A 110 -13.03 -7.85 -1.03
N GLN A 111 -13.69 -8.47 -2.01
CA GLN A 111 -13.00 -9.19 -3.09
C GLN A 111 -12.14 -8.26 -3.95
N GLU A 112 -12.63 -7.06 -4.27
CA GLU A 112 -11.86 -6.04 -4.99
C GLU A 112 -10.65 -5.57 -4.19
N GLN A 113 -10.80 -5.37 -2.86
CA GLN A 113 -9.68 -5.03 -1.98
C GLN A 113 -8.62 -6.13 -1.91
N LEU A 114 -9.05 -7.41 -1.81
CA LEU A 114 -8.13 -8.54 -1.91
C LEU A 114 -7.43 -8.61 -3.27
N GLY A 115 -8.14 -8.31 -4.36
CA GLY A 115 -7.57 -8.21 -5.71
C GLY A 115 -6.46 -7.15 -5.77
N LYS A 116 -6.74 -5.93 -5.29
CA LYS A 116 -5.75 -4.84 -5.23
C LYS A 116 -4.54 -5.18 -4.37
N ALA A 117 -4.75 -5.85 -3.23
CA ALA A 117 -3.65 -6.31 -2.39
C ALA A 117 -2.75 -7.30 -3.15
N LEU A 118 -3.34 -8.22 -3.93
CA LEU A 118 -2.58 -9.18 -4.75
C LEU A 118 -1.84 -8.49 -5.89
N GLU A 119 -2.44 -7.51 -6.56
CA GLU A 119 -1.75 -6.69 -7.59
C GLU A 119 -0.52 -5.99 -7.01
N LEU A 120 -0.60 -5.41 -5.82
CA LEU A 120 0.56 -4.81 -5.15
C LEU A 120 1.64 -5.85 -4.81
N PHE A 121 1.27 -7.07 -4.41
CA PHE A 121 2.23 -8.14 -4.22
C PHE A 121 2.84 -8.64 -5.54
N ASP A 122 2.11 -8.58 -6.65
CA ASP A 122 2.63 -8.89 -7.99
C ASP A 122 3.69 -7.88 -8.42
N ASP A 123 3.44 -6.58 -8.20
CA ASP A 123 4.42 -5.52 -8.45
C ASP A 123 5.68 -5.69 -7.58
N LEU A 124 5.50 -6.02 -6.30
CA LEU A 124 6.62 -6.33 -5.40
C LEU A 124 7.39 -7.58 -5.82
N GLU A 125 6.70 -8.61 -6.31
CA GLU A 125 7.35 -9.83 -6.82
C GLU A 125 8.14 -9.55 -8.11
N ALA A 126 7.66 -8.64 -8.97
CA ALA A 126 8.39 -8.21 -10.15
C ALA A 126 9.70 -7.49 -9.79
N ASP A 127 9.68 -6.61 -8.79
CA ASP A 127 10.83 -5.82 -8.38
C ASP A 127 11.82 -6.60 -7.50
N PHE A 128 11.31 -7.44 -6.58
CA PHE A 128 12.11 -8.10 -5.54
C PHE A 128 12.16 -9.63 -5.64
N GLY A 129 11.50 -10.24 -6.62
CA GLY A 129 11.38 -11.71 -6.73
C GLY A 129 12.69 -12.47 -6.94
N THR A 130 13.75 -11.77 -7.36
CA THR A 130 15.11 -12.32 -7.48
C THR A 130 15.87 -12.40 -6.15
N SER A 131 15.39 -11.72 -5.11
CA SER A 131 15.90 -11.84 -3.74
C SER A 131 15.28 -13.08 -3.07
N SER A 132 16.11 -14.03 -2.63
CA SER A 132 15.62 -15.32 -2.11
C SER A 132 14.76 -15.17 -0.84
N GLY A 133 15.07 -14.20 0.02
CA GLY A 133 14.29 -13.88 1.22
C GLY A 133 12.98 -13.17 0.89
N ALA A 134 13.07 -12.00 0.24
CA ALA A 134 11.91 -11.18 -0.09
C ALA A 134 10.90 -11.91 -1.00
N GLY A 135 11.38 -12.58 -2.05
CA GLY A 135 10.53 -13.33 -2.96
C GLY A 135 9.79 -14.48 -2.28
N ALA A 136 10.40 -15.15 -1.31
CA ALA A 136 9.72 -16.20 -0.55
C ALA A 136 8.60 -15.63 0.35
N GLU A 137 8.85 -14.48 0.97
CA GLU A 137 7.88 -13.83 1.86
C GLU A 137 6.71 -13.20 1.10
N ILE A 138 6.98 -12.50 0.00
CA ILE A 138 5.96 -11.97 -0.92
C ILE A 138 5.06 -13.08 -1.44
N ARG A 139 5.64 -14.22 -1.87
CA ARG A 139 4.85 -15.37 -2.32
C ARG A 139 4.00 -15.99 -1.20
N ARG A 140 4.49 -16.02 0.04
CA ARG A 140 3.72 -16.49 1.21
C ARG A 140 2.52 -15.57 1.48
N ALA A 141 2.73 -14.26 1.49
CA ALA A 141 1.68 -13.26 1.68
C ALA A 141 0.62 -13.36 0.56
N LYS A 142 1.07 -13.38 -0.69
CA LYS A 142 0.21 -13.57 -1.87
C LYS A 142 -0.60 -14.88 -1.80
N SER A 143 0.02 -15.98 -1.37
CA SER A 143 -0.65 -17.27 -1.17
C SER A 143 -1.73 -17.21 -0.09
N ARG A 144 -1.50 -16.45 1.00
CA ARG A 144 -2.49 -16.24 2.07
C ARG A 144 -3.72 -15.50 1.55
N PHE A 145 -3.53 -14.36 0.88
CA PHE A 145 -4.65 -13.54 0.41
C PHE A 145 -5.38 -14.14 -0.80
N SER A 146 -4.67 -14.83 -1.70
CA SER A 146 -5.29 -15.56 -2.81
C SER A 146 -6.17 -16.71 -2.33
N ARG A 147 -5.76 -17.45 -1.29
CA ARG A 147 -6.61 -18.46 -0.64
C ARG A 147 -7.85 -17.85 -0.02
N ALA A 148 -7.71 -16.72 0.68
CA ALA A 148 -8.85 -16.01 1.24
C ALA A 148 -9.83 -15.56 0.14
N LEU A 149 -9.32 -15.03 -0.97
CA LEU A 149 -10.14 -14.66 -2.12
C LEU A 149 -10.84 -15.88 -2.74
N ALA A 150 -10.14 -17.01 -2.91
CA ALA A 150 -10.71 -18.24 -3.42
C ALA A 150 -11.82 -18.79 -2.50
N ASP A 151 -11.61 -18.78 -1.18
CA ASP A 151 -12.61 -19.20 -0.19
C ASP A 151 -13.91 -18.37 -0.31
N THR A 152 -13.78 -17.06 -0.52
CA THR A 152 -14.96 -16.19 -0.68
C THR A 152 -15.76 -16.49 -1.94
N ARG A 153 -15.09 -16.89 -3.03
CA ARG A 153 -15.74 -17.29 -4.29
C ARG A 153 -16.40 -18.66 -4.15
N SER A 154 -15.77 -19.58 -3.42
CA SER A 154 -16.31 -20.92 -3.15
C SER A 154 -17.54 -20.88 -2.24
N LYS A 155 -17.58 -19.98 -1.25
CA LYS A 155 -18.74 -19.81 -0.36
C LYS A 155 -19.86 -18.99 -0.99
N GLY A 156 -19.53 -18.17 -2.00
CA GLY A 156 -20.43 -17.20 -2.60
C GLY A 156 -21.05 -17.59 -3.94
N GLY A 157 -21.09 -18.86 -4.35
CA GLY A 157 -21.69 -19.19 -5.66
C GLY A 157 -22.44 -20.52 -5.77
N PRO A 158 -23.38 -20.64 -6.72
CA PRO A 158 -24.08 -19.60 -7.50
C PRO A 158 -25.35 -19.06 -6.82
#